data_AF-A0AAB0A4K9-F1
#
_entry.id   AF-A0AAB0A4K9-F1
#
_cell.length_a   1.000
_cell.length_b   1.000
_cell.length_c   1.000
_cell.angle_alpha   90.00
_cell.angle_beta   90.00
_cell.angle_gamma   90.00
#
_symmetry.space_group_name_H-M   'P 1'
#
loop_
_entity.id
_entity.type
_entity.pdbx_description
1 polymer ?
#
loop_
_entity_poly.entity_id
_entity_poly.type
_entity_poly.pdbx_seq_one_letter_code
_entity_poly.pdbx_strand_id
1 'polypeptide(L)'
;MGKKYYCDYCRKHIQRDPSIVRKHNEGVQHIRNRADHYESCKDVTEIMAENARKKPCRTMFTSEQCTFGATCRYSHYTPEQLNQFRRKAQKSHLQRTKRLAEVIGKLESAEEITRKFLEKRSQGKELRKGTQFWTYTEDQLGQTDLPPSLQEIDPTRIDASSFTEWG
;
A
#
# COMPACT_ATOMS: atom_id res chain seq x y z
N MET A 1 25.26 23.62 -21.38
CA MET A 1 24.37 23.69 -20.20
C MET A 1 24.19 22.29 -19.63
N GLY A 2 25.04 21.87 -18.67
CA GLY A 2 24.96 20.51 -18.11
C GLY A 2 23.70 20.30 -17.28
N LYS A 3 23.06 19.13 -17.40
CA LYS A 3 21.89 18.75 -16.59
C LYS A 3 22.28 18.78 -15.11
N LYS A 4 21.56 19.53 -14.27
CA LYS A 4 21.76 19.59 -12.82
C LYS A 4 20.88 18.54 -12.13
N TYR A 5 21.36 17.95 -11.04
CA TYR A 5 20.58 17.08 -10.15
C TYR A 5 20.01 17.93 -9.01
N TYR A 6 18.73 17.73 -8.68
CA TYR A 6 18.09 18.40 -7.55
C TYR A 6 17.96 17.40 -6.40
N CYS A 7 18.39 17.81 -5.20
CA CYS A 7 18.18 17.04 -3.98
C CYS A 7 17.00 17.60 -3.19
N ASP A 8 15.96 16.79 -2.98
CA ASP A 8 14.75 17.20 -2.25
C ASP A 8 15.01 17.51 -0.77
N TYR A 9 15.85 16.70 -0.10
CA TYR A 9 16.19 16.91 1.31
C TYR A 9 16.97 18.21 1.55
N CYS A 10 17.87 18.56 0.64
CA CYS A 10 18.69 19.77 0.76
C CYS A 10 18.13 20.98 0.02
N ARG A 11 17.12 20.79 -0.84
CA ARG A 11 16.53 21.79 -1.73
C ARG A 11 17.58 22.55 -2.56
N LYS A 12 18.58 21.82 -3.07
CA LYS A 12 19.73 22.37 -3.79
C LYS A 12 19.93 21.66 -5.12
N HIS A 13 20.30 22.44 -6.14
CA HIS A 13 20.77 21.93 -7.42
C HIS A 13 22.29 21.69 -7.35
N ILE A 14 22.73 20.47 -7.61
CA ILE A 14 24.14 20.08 -7.72
C ILE A 14 24.43 19.58 -9.15
N GLN A 15 25.71 19.48 -9.51
CA GLN A 15 26.10 18.92 -10.80
C GLN A 15 25.75 17.43 -10.84
N ARG A 16 25.24 16.94 -11.98
CA ARG A 16 24.86 15.53 -12.18
C ARG A 16 26.08 14.66 -12.49
N ASP A 17 27.08 14.74 -11.62
CA ASP A 17 28.24 13.85 -11.61
C ASP A 17 28.07 12.83 -10.46
N PRO A 18 28.18 11.52 -10.71
CA PRO A 18 28.00 10.51 -9.67
C PRO A 18 28.90 10.68 -8.45
N SER A 19 30.13 11.17 -8.64
CA SER A 19 31.07 11.39 -7.54
C SER A 19 30.66 12.59 -6.68
N ILE A 20 30.14 13.65 -7.31
CA ILE A 20 29.58 14.83 -6.62
C ILE A 20 28.30 14.44 -5.86
N VAL A 21 27.40 13.69 -6.49
CA VAL A 21 26.15 13.23 -5.86
C VAL A 21 26.45 12.32 -4.66
N ARG A 22 27.41 11.40 -4.79
CA ARG A 22 27.83 10.54 -3.67
C ARG A 22 28.36 11.36 -2.49
N LYS A 23 29.29 12.28 -2.73
CA LYS A 23 29.83 13.18 -1.69
C LYS A 23 28.75 14.04 -1.06
N HIS A 24 27.75 14.47 -1.84
CA HIS A 24 26.60 15.20 -1.31
C HIS A 24 25.78 14.35 -0.34
N ASN A 25 25.47 13.10 -0.72
CA ASN A 25 24.66 12.19 0.09
C ASN A 25 25.37 11.75 1.38
N GLU A 26 26.70 11.61 1.34
CA GLU A 26 27.55 11.31 2.50
C GLU A 26 27.81 12.55 3.38
N GLY A 27 27.42 13.74 2.91
CA GLY A 27 27.59 14.98 3.65
C GLY A 27 26.70 15.05 4.88
N VAL A 28 27.25 15.55 5.99
CA VAL A 28 26.56 15.69 7.28
C VAL A 28 25.24 16.45 7.15
N GLN A 29 25.17 17.50 6.32
CA GLN A 29 23.94 18.26 6.11
C GLN A 29 22.84 17.41 5.45
N HIS A 30 23.19 16.60 4.45
CA HIS A 30 22.23 15.73 3.79
C HIS A 30 21.74 14.66 4.76
N ILE A 31 22.65 14.01 5.50
CA ILE A 31 22.32 12.99 6.49
C ILE A 31 21.37 13.56 7.55
N ARG A 32 21.64 14.77 8.06
CA ARG A 32 20.76 15.46 9.04
C ARG A 32 19.40 15.77 8.44
N ASN A 33 19.34 16.44 7.29
CA ASN A 33 18.07 16.79 6.64
C ASN A 33 17.23 15.55 6.32
N ARG A 34 17.89 14.47 5.89
CA ARG A 34 17.24 13.18 5.64
C ARG A 34 16.68 12.61 6.94
N ALA A 35 17.46 12.59 8.02
CA ALA A 35 16.99 12.13 9.33
C ALA A 35 15.80 12.95 9.85
N ASP A 36 15.86 14.28 9.75
CA ASP A 36 14.78 15.19 10.16
C ASP A 36 13.49 14.94 9.34
N HIS A 37 13.63 14.72 8.03
CA HIS A 37 12.49 14.36 7.18
C HIS A 37 11.83 13.07 7.64
N TYR A 38 12.60 12.01 7.84
CA TYR A 38 12.04 10.73 8.29
C TYR A 38 11.46 10.83 9.70
N GLU A 39 12.06 11.59 10.61
CA GLU A 39 11.51 11.80 11.96
C GLU A 39 10.10 12.39 11.92
N SER A 40 9.82 13.31 10.99
CA SER A 40 8.47 13.88 10.80
C SER A 40 7.43 12.89 10.29
N CYS A 41 7.85 11.82 9.63
CA CYS A 41 6.97 10.80 9.05
C CYS A 41 6.88 9.52 9.89
N LYS A 42 7.65 9.39 10.99
CA LYS A 42 7.64 8.20 11.83
C LYS A 42 6.31 8.02 12.54
N ASP A 43 5.85 6.77 12.61
CA ASP A 43 4.66 6.43 13.38
C ASP A 43 4.93 6.47 14.88
N VAL A 44 3.90 6.76 15.66
CA VAL A 44 3.93 6.83 17.13
C VAL A 44 4.42 5.50 17.74
N THR A 45 4.10 4.38 17.10
CA THR A 45 4.54 3.04 17.54
C THR A 45 6.06 2.86 17.38
N GLU A 46 6.61 3.31 16.26
CA GLU A 46 8.03 3.24 15.94
C GLU A 46 8.84 4.20 16.82
N ILE A 47 8.37 5.44 16.99
CA ILE A 47 8.96 6.43 17.90
C ILE A 47 9.04 5.86 19.32
N MET A 48 7.97 5.22 19.81
CA MET A 48 7.96 4.62 21.13
C MET A 48 8.98 3.47 21.23
N ALA A 49 9.01 2.55 20.26
CA ALA A 49 9.91 1.40 20.28
C ALA A 49 11.39 1.80 20.31
N GLU A 50 11.76 2.82 19.52
CA GLU A 50 13.12 3.35 19.47
C GLU A 50 13.49 4.12 20.75
N ASN A 51 12.60 4.99 21.23
CA ASN A 51 12.93 5.91 22.32
C ASN A 51 12.76 5.28 23.72
N ALA A 52 11.94 4.24 23.87
CA ALA A 52 11.77 3.54 25.16
C ALA A 52 13.07 2.89 25.67
N ARG A 53 13.99 2.52 24.77
CA ARG A 53 15.29 1.92 25.11
C ARG A 53 16.41 2.97 25.25
N LYS A 54 16.18 4.20 24.79
CA LYS A 54 17.18 5.27 24.81
C LYS A 54 17.17 5.97 26.17
N LYS A 55 18.36 6.35 26.65
CA LYS A 55 18.47 7.25 27.81
C LYS A 55 17.99 8.65 27.41
N PRO A 56 17.38 9.43 28.33
CA PRO A 56 16.96 10.80 28.04
C PRO A 56 18.15 11.70 27.71
N CYS A 57 17.97 12.59 26.74
CA CYS A 57 19.02 13.51 26.31
C CYS A 57 19.18 14.65 27.32
N ARG A 58 20.39 14.81 27.89
CA ARG A 58 20.65 15.86 28.91
C ARG A 58 20.46 17.27 28.36
N THR A 59 20.87 17.50 27.10
CA THR A 59 20.74 18.83 26.48
C THR A 59 19.29 19.25 26.32
N MET A 60 18.32 18.33 26.16
CA MET A 60 16.90 18.70 26.12
C MET A 60 16.37 19.30 27.43
N PHE A 61 17.01 18.98 28.57
CA PHE A 61 16.61 19.51 29.88
C PHE A 61 17.40 20.76 30.29
N THR A 62 18.54 21.03 29.63
CA THR A 62 19.43 22.16 29.96
C THR A 62 19.39 23.27 28.90
N SER A 63 19.14 22.92 27.64
CA SER A 63 19.15 23.82 26.50
C SER A 63 17.92 23.57 25.63
N GLU A 64 17.37 24.61 25.02
CA GLU A 64 16.14 24.49 24.22
C GLU A 64 16.35 23.71 22.91
N GLN A 65 17.60 23.56 22.44
CA GLN A 65 17.90 22.90 21.16
C GLN A 65 19.06 21.90 21.28
N CYS A 66 18.82 20.65 20.90
CA CYS A 66 19.88 19.64 20.76
C CYS A 66 20.68 19.85 19.47
N THR A 67 22.01 19.95 19.56
CA THR A 67 22.91 20.13 18.40
C THR A 67 22.92 18.93 17.45
N PHE A 68 22.48 17.76 17.91
CA PHE A 68 22.43 16.52 17.12
C PHE A 68 21.09 16.29 16.41
N GLY A 69 20.03 17.07 16.72
CA GLY A 69 18.72 16.97 16.07
C GLY A 69 18.17 15.54 16.00
N ALA A 70 17.59 15.15 14.86
CA ALA A 70 17.05 13.80 14.62
C ALA A 70 18.10 12.67 14.67
N THR A 71 19.39 12.99 14.59
CA THR A 71 20.48 12.00 14.65
C THR A 71 20.95 11.73 16.08
N CYS A 72 20.29 12.32 17.09
CA CYS A 72 20.67 12.14 18.48
C CYS A 72 20.55 10.68 18.94
N ARG A 73 21.58 10.20 19.65
CA ARG A 73 21.62 8.86 20.25
C ARG A 73 20.65 8.73 21.44
N TYR A 74 20.26 9.84 22.03
CA TYR A 74 19.44 9.92 23.24
C TYR A 74 17.99 10.30 22.92
N SER A 75 17.06 9.96 23.80
CA SER A 75 15.65 10.30 23.64
C SER A 75 15.41 11.79 23.86
N HIS A 76 14.69 12.43 22.94
CA HIS A 76 14.20 13.81 23.08
C HIS A 76 12.80 13.90 23.70
N TYR A 77 12.24 12.76 24.11
CA TYR A 77 10.90 12.71 24.69
C TYR A 77 10.95 12.56 26.20
N THR A 78 10.05 13.27 26.88
CA THR A 78 9.84 13.10 28.31
C THR A 78 9.13 11.78 28.59
N PRO A 79 9.24 11.22 29.81
CA PRO A 79 8.52 10.00 30.19
C PRO A 79 7.00 10.14 30.03
N GLU A 80 6.45 11.34 30.24
CA GLU A 80 5.02 11.62 30.06
C GLU A 80 4.62 11.56 28.58
N GLN A 81 5.41 12.15 27.69
CA GLN A 81 5.18 12.07 26.24
C GLN A 81 5.25 10.61 25.75
N LEU A 82 6.23 9.83 26.21
CA LEU A 82 6.33 8.40 25.89
C LEU A 82 5.10 7.62 26.38
N ASN A 83 4.59 7.93 27.57
CA ASN A 83 3.35 7.33 28.07
C ASN A 83 2.13 7.73 27.23
N GLN A 84 2.06 8.98 26.77
CA GLN A 84 1.00 9.43 25.88
C GLN A 84 1.06 8.68 24.53
N PHE A 85 2.25 8.52 23.95
CA PHE A 85 2.46 7.74 22.74
C PHE A 85 2.05 6.29 22.93
N ARG A 86 2.40 5.66 24.05
CA ARG A 86 1.96 4.30 24.40
C ARG A 86 0.44 4.18 24.42
N ARG A 87 -0.27 5.12 25.05
CA ARG A 87 -1.74 5.13 25.09
C ARG A 87 -2.35 5.29 23.69
N LYS A 88 -1.79 6.19 22.86
CA LYS A 88 -2.23 6.38 21.46
C LYS A 88 -2.01 5.12 20.63
N ALA A 89 -0.83 4.52 20.72
CA ALA A 89 -0.49 3.25 20.07
C ALA A 89 -1.48 2.14 20.46
N GLN A 90 -1.73 1.94 21.75
CA GLN A 90 -2.68 0.94 22.24
C GLN A 90 -4.10 1.19 21.72
N LYS A 91 -4.58 2.44 21.75
CA LYS A 91 -5.91 2.79 21.22
C LYS A 91 -6.02 2.51 19.73
N SER A 92 -5.01 2.87 18.94
CA SER A 92 -4.97 2.62 17.50
C SER A 92 -4.97 1.12 17.19
N HIS A 93 -4.20 0.32 17.95
CA HIS A 93 -4.15 -1.12 17.82
C HIS A 93 -5.53 -1.75 18.13
N LEU A 94 -6.15 -1.36 19.26
CA LEU A 94 -7.49 -1.84 19.62
C LEU A 94 -8.55 -1.49 18.56
N GLN A 95 -8.47 -0.30 17.95
CA GLN A 95 -9.39 0.07 16.87
C GLN A 95 -9.14 -0.79 15.63
N ARG A 96 -7.88 -1.02 15.26
CA ARG A 96 -7.52 -1.87 14.12
C ARG A 96 -7.96 -3.32 14.33
N THR A 97 -7.77 -3.88 15.52
CA THR A 97 -8.22 -5.25 15.83
C THR A 97 -9.74 -5.37 15.83
N LYS A 98 -10.46 -4.38 16.37
CA LYS A 98 -11.93 -4.35 16.29
C LYS A 98 -12.43 -4.30 14.85
N ARG A 99 -11.85 -3.44 14.01
CA ARG A 99 -12.18 -3.37 12.57
C ARG A 99 -11.88 -4.68 11.86
N LEU A 100 -10.74 -5.30 12.15
CA LEU A 100 -10.38 -6.59 11.58
C LEU A 100 -11.36 -7.69 12.00
N ALA A 101 -11.73 -7.75 13.28
CA ALA A 101 -12.71 -8.70 13.79
C ALA A 101 -14.09 -8.51 13.11
N GLU A 102 -14.51 -7.26 12.90
CA GLU A 102 -15.75 -6.96 12.16
C GLU A 102 -15.69 -7.44 10.70
N VAL A 103 -14.56 -7.23 10.02
CA VAL A 103 -14.36 -7.72 8.64
C VAL A 103 -14.36 -9.25 8.60
N ILE A 104 -13.69 -9.91 9.54
CA ILE A 104 -13.66 -11.37 9.63
C ILE A 104 -15.09 -11.91 9.85
N GLY A 105 -15.86 -11.34 10.77
CA GLY A 105 -17.25 -11.76 10.99
C GLY A 105 -18.13 -11.59 9.74
N LYS A 106 -17.88 -10.55 8.92
CA LYS A 106 -18.56 -10.39 7.62
C LYS A 106 -18.12 -11.45 6.60
N LEU A 107 -16.84 -11.82 6.59
CA LEU A 107 -16.30 -12.85 5.71
C LEU A 107 -16.79 -14.25 6.08
N GLU A 108 -16.96 -14.56 7.37
CA GLU A 108 -17.57 -15.82 7.83
C GLU A 108 -19.02 -15.98 7.31
N SER A 109 -19.74 -14.87 7.15
CA SER A 109 -21.07 -14.84 6.54
C SER A 109 -21.04 -14.72 5.00
N ALA A 110 -19.86 -14.67 4.37
CA ALA A 110 -19.74 -14.40 2.94
C ALA A 110 -20.46 -15.43 2.07
N GLU A 111 -20.39 -16.72 2.43
CA GLU A 111 -21.09 -17.78 1.69
C GLU A 111 -22.62 -17.60 1.76
N GLU A 112 -23.14 -17.24 2.93
CA GLU A 112 -24.58 -17.03 3.13
C GLU A 112 -25.05 -15.75 2.44
N ILE A 113 -24.26 -14.67 2.50
CA ILE A 113 -24.52 -13.42 1.77
C ILE A 113 -24.54 -13.69 0.26
N THR A 114 -23.58 -14.47 -0.25
CA THR A 114 -23.50 -14.85 -1.67
C THR A 114 -24.70 -15.67 -2.08
N ARG A 115 -25.11 -16.65 -1.26
CA ARG A 115 -26.31 -17.47 -1.50
C ARG A 115 -27.58 -16.62 -1.56
N LYS A 116 -27.82 -15.76 -0.56
CA LYS A 116 -28.97 -14.84 -0.52
C LYS A 116 -28.97 -13.87 -1.71
N PHE A 117 -27.80 -13.40 -2.13
CA PHE A 117 -27.66 -12.54 -3.30
C PHE A 117 -28.05 -13.28 -4.60
N LEU A 118 -27.61 -14.53 -4.77
CA LEU A 118 -27.95 -15.36 -5.92
C LEU A 118 -29.45 -15.71 -5.95
N GLU A 119 -30.04 -16.09 -4.82
CA GLU A 119 -31.48 -16.40 -4.70
C GLU A 119 -32.36 -15.19 -5.02
N LYS A 120 -32.00 -14.00 -4.52
CA LYS A 120 -32.73 -12.76 -4.84
C LYS A 120 -32.69 -12.43 -6.34
N ARG A 121 -31.58 -12.78 -7.01
CA ARG A 121 -31.37 -12.53 -8.44
C ARG A 121 -32.06 -13.58 -9.34
N SER A 122 -32.19 -14.82 -8.88
CA SER A 122 -32.96 -15.85 -9.58
C SER A 122 -34.45 -15.56 -9.55
N GLN A 123 -34.95 -15.00 -8.45
CA GLN A 123 -36.36 -14.57 -8.32
C GLN A 123 -36.69 -13.31 -9.16
N GLY A 124 -35.67 -12.50 -9.51
CA GLY A 124 -35.83 -11.20 -10.15
C GLY A 124 -35.69 -11.16 -11.68
N LYS A 125 -35.65 -12.29 -12.39
CA LYS A 125 -35.59 -12.29 -13.86
C LYS A 125 -36.45 -13.37 -14.50
N GLU A 126 -37.51 -12.93 -15.19
CA GLU A 126 -37.63 -13.33 -16.59
C GLU A 126 -36.24 -13.19 -17.20
N LEU A 127 -35.69 -14.30 -17.66
CA LEU A 127 -34.48 -14.31 -18.45
C LEU A 127 -34.76 -13.39 -19.64
N ARG A 128 -34.39 -12.10 -19.55
CA ARG A 128 -34.16 -11.30 -20.75
C ARG A 128 -33.12 -12.11 -21.49
N LYS A 129 -33.58 -12.94 -22.45
CA LYS A 129 -32.74 -13.63 -23.42
C LYS A 129 -31.80 -12.54 -23.87
N GLY A 130 -30.54 -12.62 -23.45
CA GLY A 130 -29.53 -11.70 -23.92
C GLY A 130 -29.59 -11.90 -25.42
N THR A 131 -30.21 -10.97 -26.13
CA THR A 131 -30.20 -10.98 -27.57
C THR A 131 -28.73 -10.97 -27.86
N GLN A 132 -28.20 -12.08 -28.38
CA GLN A 132 -26.79 -12.12 -28.76
C GLN A 132 -26.64 -10.92 -29.70
N PHE A 133 -25.82 -9.96 -29.31
CA PHE A 133 -25.64 -8.73 -30.09
C PHE A 133 -25.19 -9.07 -31.52
N TRP A 134 -24.62 -10.27 -31.67
CA TRP A 134 -24.14 -10.83 -32.91
C TRP A 134 -24.72 -12.24 -33.08
N THR A 135 -25.19 -12.54 -34.29
CA THR A 135 -25.71 -13.85 -34.70
C THR A 135 -24.96 -14.28 -35.96
N TYR A 136 -24.61 -15.56 -36.06
CA TYR A 136 -24.03 -16.12 -37.28
C TYR A 136 -25.11 -16.18 -38.36
N THR A 137 -24.77 -15.74 -39.56
CA THR A 137 -25.65 -15.96 -40.73
C THR A 137 -25.56 -17.41 -41.18
N GLU A 138 -26.62 -17.98 -41.75
CA GLU A 138 -26.66 -19.40 -42.18
C GLU A 138 -25.50 -19.75 -43.13
N ASP A 139 -25.06 -18.80 -43.96
CA ASP A 139 -23.89 -18.96 -44.85
C ASP A 139 -22.55 -19.11 -44.10
N GLN A 140 -22.42 -18.50 -42.91
CA GLN A 140 -21.21 -18.61 -42.08
C GLN A 140 -21.17 -19.93 -41.30
N LEU A 141 -22.33 -20.50 -40.97
CA LEU A 141 -22.43 -21.79 -40.27
C LEU A 141 -22.00 -22.98 -41.13
N GLY A 142 -22.04 -22.83 -42.46
CA GLY A 142 -21.63 -23.86 -43.43
C GLY A 142 -20.14 -23.82 -43.81
N GLN A 143 -19.39 -22.79 -43.42
CA GLN A 143 -17.98 -22.64 -43.79
C GLN A 143 -17.04 -23.22 -42.73
N THR A 144 -16.41 -24.35 -43.04
CA THR A 144 -15.45 -25.04 -42.16
C THR A 144 -14.08 -24.37 -42.07
N ASP A 145 -13.78 -23.44 -42.99
CA ASP A 145 -12.45 -22.84 -43.15
C ASP A 145 -12.35 -21.42 -42.55
N LEU A 146 -13.28 -21.06 -41.65
CA LEU A 146 -13.25 -19.78 -40.96
C LEU A 146 -12.06 -19.75 -39.98
N PRO A 147 -11.35 -18.61 -39.85
CA PRO A 147 -10.31 -18.48 -38.83
C PRO A 147 -10.91 -18.66 -37.42
N PRO A 148 -10.15 -19.15 -36.43
CA PRO A 148 -10.68 -19.53 -35.11
C PRO A 148 -11.52 -18.46 -34.40
N SER A 149 -11.28 -17.18 -34.68
CA SER A 149 -12.02 -16.05 -34.11
C SER A 149 -13.42 -15.83 -34.71
N LEU A 150 -13.74 -16.48 -35.83
CA LEU A 150 -15.01 -16.39 -36.55
C LEU A 150 -15.79 -17.72 -36.57
N GLN A 151 -15.30 -18.74 -35.88
CA GLN A 151 -16.02 -20.01 -35.70
C GLN A 151 -16.98 -19.91 -34.50
N GLU A 152 -18.10 -20.62 -34.56
CA GLU A 152 -19.01 -20.73 -33.41
C GLU A 152 -18.25 -21.17 -32.16
N ILE A 153 -18.50 -20.46 -31.05
CA ILE A 153 -17.96 -20.85 -29.76
C ILE A 153 -18.71 -22.12 -29.35
N ASP A 154 -18.07 -23.27 -29.55
CA ASP A 154 -18.58 -24.54 -29.09
C ASP A 154 -18.35 -24.68 -27.58
N PRO A 155 -19.40 -24.64 -26.74
CA PRO A 155 -19.26 -24.75 -25.30
C PRO A 155 -18.69 -26.10 -24.86
N THR A 156 -18.73 -27.13 -25.72
CA THR A 156 -18.12 -28.44 -25.43
C THR A 156 -16.60 -28.45 -25.59
N ARG A 157 -16.03 -27.47 -26.32
CA ARG A 157 -14.58 -27.29 -26.49
C ARG A 157 -13.95 -26.43 -25.40
N ILE A 158 -14.76 -25.78 -24.58
CA ILE A 158 -14.30 -25.06 -23.40
C ILE A 158 -14.03 -26.09 -22.31
N ASP A 159 -12.83 -26.65 -22.31
CA ASP A 159 -12.41 -27.59 -21.27
C ASP A 159 -12.41 -26.87 -19.91
N ALA A 160 -13.24 -27.35 -18.98
CA ALA A 160 -13.32 -26.82 -17.62
C ALA A 160 -12.07 -27.15 -16.77
N SER A 161 -11.11 -27.92 -17.31
CA SER A 161 -10.12 -28.62 -16.49
C SER A 161 -8.65 -28.16 -16.60
N SER A 162 -8.31 -27.12 -17.37
CA SER A 162 -6.89 -26.72 -17.53
C SER A 162 -6.58 -25.22 -17.34
N PHE A 163 -7.23 -24.55 -16.38
CA PHE A 163 -6.71 -23.27 -15.88
C PHE A 163 -5.75 -23.55 -14.72
N THR A 164 -4.54 -24.02 -15.04
CA THR A 164 -3.61 -24.53 -14.02
C THR A 164 -2.98 -23.44 -13.17
N GLU A 165 -3.06 -22.16 -13.53
CA GLU A 165 -2.66 -21.04 -12.68
C GLU A 165 -3.10 -19.74 -13.36
N TRP A 166 -3.76 -18.86 -12.62
CA TRP A 166 -3.79 -17.44 -12.97
C TRP A 166 -2.45 -16.87 -12.52
N GLY A 167 -1.63 -16.41 -13.46
CA GLY A 167 -0.40 -15.70 -13.16
C GLY A 167 -0.62 -14.46 -12.31
#